data_AF-Q2SKL3-F1
#
_entry.id   AF-Q2SKL3-F1
#
_cell.length_a   1.000
_cell.length_b   1.000
_cell.length_c   1.000
_cell.angle_alpha   90.00
_cell.angle_beta   90.00
_cell.angle_gamma   90.00
#
_symmetry.space_group_name_H-M   'P 1'
#
loop_
_entity.id
_entity.type
_entity.pdbx_description
1 polymer ?
#
loop_
_entity_poly.entity_id
_entity_poly.type
_entity_poly.pdbx_seq_one_letter_code
_entity_poly.pdbx_strand_id
1 'polypeptide(L)'
;MDRMQQLQENPSIFVEQGKALGKVAKDTVKTLVVGNPANTNALIAWANARYLPHHQFSALMRLDHNRALGFLSRKIGINPRRIKRLTIWGNHASTLFPDASHLRIDGQPIRMALDMNWYRDIMIDQVQQRGTAVISCKGRTSSSSAAQAIIDHLRDWRFGTEEGDFVSMGVLSQGDRKPVADVAGATVGARPL
;
A
#
# COMPACT_ATOMS: atom_id res chain seq x y z
N MET A 1 -10.04 -10.84 -15.91
CA MET A 1 -9.19 -11.99 -15.57
C MET A 1 -9.43 -12.38 -14.13
N ASP A 2 -9.58 -13.67 -13.89
CA ASP A 2 -9.58 -14.22 -12.54
C ASP A 2 -8.15 -14.19 -11.94
N ARG A 3 -8.03 -14.24 -10.62
CA ARG A 3 -6.77 -14.17 -9.87
C ARG A 3 -5.78 -15.27 -10.28
N MET A 4 -6.28 -16.46 -10.63
CA MET A 4 -5.41 -17.58 -11.03
C MET A 4 -4.71 -17.34 -12.37
N GLN A 5 -5.41 -16.75 -13.35
CA GLN A 5 -4.81 -16.34 -14.63
C GLN A 5 -3.73 -15.27 -14.42
N GLN A 6 -4.00 -14.28 -13.58
CA GLN A 6 -3.01 -13.25 -13.25
C GLN A 6 -1.74 -13.84 -12.62
N LEU A 7 -1.87 -14.91 -11.82
CA LEU A 7 -0.71 -15.59 -11.23
C LEU A 7 0.05 -16.47 -12.24
N GLN A 8 -0.54 -16.82 -13.38
CA GLN A 8 0.14 -17.60 -14.42
C GLN A 8 0.84 -16.72 -15.45
N GLU A 9 0.22 -15.60 -15.84
CA GLU A 9 0.75 -14.74 -16.90
C GLU A 9 1.73 -13.67 -16.40
N ASN A 10 1.45 -13.05 -15.24
CA ASN A 10 2.28 -11.96 -14.75
C ASN A 10 3.71 -12.35 -14.34
N PRO A 11 4.00 -13.55 -13.80
CA PRO A 11 5.35 -13.87 -13.35
C PRO A 11 6.42 -13.67 -14.44
N SER A 12 6.15 -14.08 -15.69
CA SER A 12 7.11 -13.93 -16.79
C SER A 12 7.42 -12.44 -17.06
N ILE A 13 6.41 -11.58 -17.01
CA ILE A 13 6.55 -10.13 -17.19
C ILE A 13 7.46 -9.55 -16.10
N PHE A 14 7.18 -9.86 -14.83
CA PHE A 14 7.96 -9.30 -13.71
C PHE A 14 9.33 -9.94 -13.55
N VAL A 15 9.54 -11.18 -14.02
CA VAL A 15 10.86 -11.80 -14.16
C VAL A 15 11.70 -11.00 -15.15
N GLU A 16 11.20 -10.76 -16.35
CA GLU A 16 11.95 -10.05 -17.39
C GLU A 16 12.19 -8.57 -17.04
N GLN A 17 11.18 -7.89 -16.47
CA GLN A 17 11.36 -6.53 -15.95
C GLN A 17 12.37 -6.47 -14.81
N GLY A 18 12.38 -7.44 -13.90
CA GLY A 18 13.37 -7.54 -12.82
C GLY A 18 14.78 -7.68 -13.36
N LYS A 19 15.00 -8.62 -14.30
CA LYS A 19 16.30 -8.80 -14.97
C LYS A 19 16.76 -7.53 -15.68
N ALA A 20 15.85 -6.85 -16.39
CA ALA A 20 16.15 -5.61 -17.10
C ALA A 20 16.50 -4.47 -16.15
N LEU A 21 15.69 -4.26 -15.10
CA LEU A 21 15.94 -3.27 -14.05
C LEU A 21 17.30 -3.48 -13.43
N GLY A 22 17.58 -4.72 -13.06
CA GLY A 22 18.92 -5.08 -12.68
C GLY A 22 19.91 -4.58 -13.75
N LYS A 23 19.84 -5.07 -14.98
CA LYS A 23 20.95 -4.98 -15.93
C LYS A 23 21.36 -3.54 -16.23
N VAL A 24 20.40 -2.61 -16.25
CA VAL A 24 20.61 -1.26 -16.78
C VAL A 24 20.13 -0.11 -15.89
N ALA A 25 19.38 -0.37 -14.81
CA ALA A 25 18.93 0.73 -13.96
C ALA A 25 20.09 1.30 -13.15
N LYS A 26 19.94 2.57 -12.73
CA LYS A 26 20.83 3.15 -11.73
C LYS A 26 20.73 2.36 -10.43
N ASP A 27 21.84 2.29 -9.72
CA ASP A 27 21.93 1.78 -8.35
C ASP A 27 21.00 2.52 -7.36
N THR A 28 20.53 3.72 -7.70
CA THR A 28 19.57 4.51 -6.92
C THR A 28 18.09 4.37 -7.37
N VAL A 29 17.76 3.39 -8.22
CA VAL A 29 16.39 3.23 -8.74
C VAL A 29 15.37 3.02 -7.60
N LYS A 30 14.14 3.50 -7.80
CA LYS A 30 12.99 3.21 -6.93
C LYS A 30 11.87 2.63 -7.79
N THR A 31 11.51 1.39 -7.52
CA THR A 31 10.56 0.59 -8.30
C THR A 31 9.27 0.43 -7.53
N LEU A 32 8.16 0.91 -8.11
CA LEU A 32 6.81 0.76 -7.57
C LEU A 32 5.99 -0.14 -8.49
N VAL A 33 5.52 -1.27 -7.95
CA VAL A 33 4.63 -2.20 -8.64
C VAL A 33 3.17 -1.89 -8.31
N VAL A 34 2.38 -1.70 -9.37
CA VAL A 34 0.94 -1.41 -9.30
C VAL A 34 0.10 -2.55 -9.87
N GLY A 35 0.63 -3.30 -10.84
CA GLY A 35 -0.07 -4.39 -11.51
C GLY A 35 -0.34 -5.56 -10.56
N ASN A 36 -1.59 -6.02 -10.51
CA ASN A 36 -2.00 -7.08 -9.60
C ASN A 36 -1.53 -8.47 -10.03
N PRO A 37 -1.19 -9.36 -9.09
CA PRO A 37 -1.10 -9.14 -7.63
C PRO A 37 0.17 -8.36 -7.24
N ALA A 38 0.02 -7.10 -6.80
CA ALA A 38 1.11 -6.13 -6.72
C ALA A 38 2.25 -6.56 -5.80
N ASN A 39 1.93 -7.09 -4.62
CA ASN A 39 2.91 -7.56 -3.64
C ASN A 39 3.76 -8.71 -4.19
N THR A 40 3.12 -9.74 -4.75
CA THR A 40 3.81 -10.89 -5.35
C THR A 40 4.64 -10.48 -6.56
N ASN A 41 4.10 -9.61 -7.41
CA ASN A 41 4.81 -9.10 -8.58
C ASN A 41 6.06 -8.27 -8.19
N ALA A 42 5.97 -7.47 -7.10
CA ALA A 42 7.13 -6.77 -6.54
C ALA A 42 8.21 -7.74 -6.03
N LEU A 43 7.79 -8.80 -5.33
CA LEU A 43 8.71 -9.85 -4.87
C LEU A 43 9.41 -10.54 -6.04
N ILE A 44 8.66 -10.91 -7.09
CA ILE A 44 9.20 -11.55 -8.30
C ILE A 44 10.21 -10.61 -8.98
N ALA A 45 9.87 -9.33 -9.15
CA ALA A 45 10.75 -8.35 -9.78
C ALA A 45 12.08 -8.22 -9.00
N TRP A 46 12.02 -8.07 -7.68
CA TRP A 46 13.23 -7.99 -6.85
C TRP A 46 14.03 -9.29 -6.86
N ALA A 47 13.38 -10.45 -6.79
CA ALA A 47 14.05 -11.75 -6.78
C ALA A 47 14.88 -11.99 -8.05
N ASN A 48 14.57 -11.30 -9.15
CA ASN A 48 15.30 -11.32 -10.41
C ASN A 48 16.24 -10.11 -10.61
N ALA A 49 16.37 -9.26 -9.60
CA ALA A 49 17.20 -8.04 -9.60
C ALA A 49 18.05 -7.93 -8.32
N ARG A 50 18.50 -9.07 -7.76
CA ARG A 50 19.04 -9.19 -6.37
C ARG A 50 20.23 -8.30 -6.00
N TYR A 51 20.92 -7.72 -6.98
CA TYR A 51 22.02 -6.80 -6.75
C TYR A 51 21.54 -5.36 -6.51
N LEU A 52 20.29 -5.05 -6.84
CA LEU A 52 19.62 -3.86 -6.36
C LEU A 52 19.11 -4.12 -4.93
N PRO A 53 19.31 -3.17 -3.99
CA PRO A 53 18.80 -3.31 -2.63
C PRO A 53 17.29 -3.55 -2.58
N HIS A 54 16.84 -4.48 -1.71
CA HIS A 54 15.43 -4.84 -1.58
C HIS A 54 14.52 -3.65 -1.25
N HIS A 55 15.02 -2.67 -0.48
CA HIS A 55 14.25 -1.49 -0.07
C HIS A 55 13.93 -0.56 -1.25
N GLN A 56 14.44 -0.84 -2.45
CA GLN A 56 14.13 -0.13 -3.70
C GLN A 56 12.93 -0.70 -4.44
N PHE A 57 12.33 -1.80 -3.97
CA PHE A 57 11.16 -2.41 -4.57
C PHE A 57 9.98 -2.27 -3.62
N SER A 58 8.88 -1.70 -4.10
CA SER A 58 7.66 -1.53 -3.35
C SER A 58 6.42 -1.94 -4.15
N ALA A 59 5.33 -2.26 -3.44
CA ALA A 59 4.01 -2.47 -4.00
C ALA A 59 3.05 -1.36 -3.55
N LEU A 60 2.10 -0.99 -4.41
CA LEU A 60 1.15 0.08 -4.14
C LEU A 60 0.08 -0.34 -3.12
N MET A 61 0.32 0.00 -1.85
CA MET A 61 -0.69 -0.07 -0.76
C MET A 61 -1.37 1.29 -0.49
N ARG A 62 -0.91 2.35 -1.16
CA ARG A 62 -1.31 3.74 -0.88
C ARG A 62 -2.76 4.03 -1.24
N LEU A 63 -3.32 3.35 -2.23
CA LEU A 63 -4.73 3.51 -2.60
C LEU A 63 -5.65 3.09 -1.46
N ASP A 64 -5.37 1.96 -0.82
CA ASP A 64 -6.18 1.45 0.29
C ASP A 64 -6.00 2.31 1.54
N HIS A 65 -4.78 2.80 1.78
CA HIS A 65 -4.49 3.78 2.83
C HIS A 65 -5.34 5.05 2.63
N ASN A 66 -5.33 5.63 1.43
CA ASN A 66 -6.10 6.83 1.12
C ASN A 66 -7.63 6.59 1.22
N ARG A 67 -8.11 5.39 0.83
CA ARG A 67 -9.51 5.00 0.97
C ARG A 67 -9.92 4.93 2.45
N ALA A 68 -9.11 4.27 3.27
CA ALA A 68 -9.35 4.12 4.69
C ALA A 68 -9.35 5.47 5.42
N LEU A 69 -8.43 6.40 5.10
CA LEU A 69 -8.48 7.79 5.56
C LEU A 69 -9.80 8.46 5.17
N GLY A 70 -10.25 8.28 3.93
CA GLY A 70 -11.52 8.84 3.45
C GLY A 70 -12.76 8.29 4.16
N PHE A 71 -12.77 6.99 4.52
CA PHE A 71 -13.85 6.39 5.31
C PHE A 71 -13.86 6.92 6.74
N LEU A 72 -12.70 6.95 7.40
CA LEU A 72 -12.57 7.50 8.76
C LEU A 72 -12.98 8.97 8.81
N SER A 73 -12.48 9.78 7.89
CA SER A 73 -12.84 11.19 7.76
C SER A 73 -14.35 11.41 7.68
N ARG A 74 -15.06 10.62 6.86
CA ARG A 74 -16.53 10.70 6.77
C ARG A 74 -17.23 10.26 8.05
N LYS A 75 -16.74 9.22 8.72
CA LYS A 75 -17.33 8.70 9.96
C LYS A 75 -17.26 9.72 11.10
N ILE A 76 -16.15 10.43 11.23
CA ILE A 76 -15.88 11.34 12.36
C ILE A 76 -16.06 12.83 12.01
N GLY A 77 -16.30 13.16 10.74
CA GLY A 77 -16.52 14.55 10.30
C GLY A 77 -15.25 15.42 10.29
N ILE A 78 -14.07 14.82 10.15
CA ILE A 78 -12.78 15.53 10.24
C ILE A 78 -12.06 15.48 8.90
N ASN A 79 -11.34 16.56 8.55
CA ASN A 79 -10.52 16.61 7.33
C ASN A 79 -9.50 15.45 7.33
N PRO A 80 -9.38 14.65 6.25
CA PRO A 80 -8.44 13.52 6.19
C PRO A 80 -6.99 13.91 6.49
N ARG A 81 -6.56 15.13 6.19
CA ARG A 81 -5.20 15.62 6.47
C ARG A 81 -4.88 15.76 7.96
N ARG A 82 -5.89 15.86 8.82
CA ARG A 82 -5.73 15.90 10.28
C ARG A 82 -5.59 14.50 10.87
N ILE A 83 -5.91 13.45 10.10
CA ILE A 83 -5.83 12.06 10.53
C ILE A 83 -4.45 11.53 10.16
N LYS A 84 -3.66 11.21 11.18
CA LYS A 84 -2.29 10.71 11.07
C LYS A 84 -2.17 9.29 11.61
N ARG A 85 -1.11 8.60 11.24
CA ARG A 85 -0.70 7.28 11.77
C ARG A 85 -1.68 6.14 11.49
N LEU A 86 -2.34 6.19 10.34
CA LEU A 86 -3.12 5.07 9.82
C LEU A 86 -2.19 4.07 9.11
N THR A 87 -2.40 2.78 9.33
CA THR A 87 -1.64 1.74 8.63
C THR A 87 -2.54 0.83 7.82
N ILE A 88 -2.03 0.31 6.70
CA ILE A 88 -2.60 -0.83 5.99
C ILE A 88 -1.56 -1.93 6.04
N TRP A 89 -1.92 -3.06 6.65
CA TRP A 89 -1.07 -4.24 6.75
C TRP A 89 -1.46 -5.29 5.71
N GLY A 90 -0.51 -6.15 5.37
CA GLY A 90 -0.73 -7.35 4.57
C GLY A 90 -0.69 -7.12 3.07
N ASN A 91 -1.46 -7.90 2.32
CA ASN A 91 -1.42 -7.94 0.86
C ASN A 91 -2.44 -6.97 0.25
N HIS A 92 -2.17 -6.38 -0.92
CA HIS A 92 -3.17 -5.65 -1.72
C HIS A 92 -4.22 -6.63 -2.28
N ALA A 93 -5.13 -7.06 -1.41
CA ALA A 93 -6.15 -8.07 -1.65
C ALA A 93 -7.28 -7.93 -0.62
N SER A 94 -8.26 -8.82 -0.68
CA SER A 94 -9.33 -8.95 0.33
C SER A 94 -8.83 -9.29 1.74
N THR A 95 -7.53 -9.57 1.92
CA THR A 95 -6.92 -9.86 3.22
C THR A 95 -6.15 -8.68 3.81
N LEU A 96 -6.17 -7.51 3.18
CA LEU A 96 -5.59 -6.30 3.77
C LEU A 96 -6.27 -5.96 5.10
N PHE A 97 -5.50 -5.34 6.01
CA PHE A 97 -6.00 -4.92 7.31
C PHE A 97 -5.71 -3.42 7.54
N PRO A 98 -6.75 -2.56 7.51
CA PRO A 98 -6.63 -1.18 7.96
C PRO A 98 -6.50 -1.17 9.48
N ASP A 99 -5.44 -0.57 10.00
CA ASP A 99 -5.11 -0.50 11.42
C ASP A 99 -5.14 0.93 11.92
N ALA A 100 -6.07 1.20 12.84
CA ALA A 100 -6.29 2.49 13.48
C ALA A 100 -5.73 2.58 14.92
N SER A 101 -5.00 1.57 15.40
CA SER A 101 -4.51 1.50 16.80
C SER A 101 -3.54 2.62 17.19
N HIS A 102 -2.82 3.18 16.21
CA HIS A 102 -1.87 4.26 16.41
C HIS A 102 -2.36 5.64 15.94
N LEU A 103 -3.62 5.72 15.53
CA LEU A 103 -4.21 6.88 14.88
C LEU A 103 -4.15 8.12 15.79
N ARG A 104 -3.82 9.26 15.18
CA ARG A 104 -3.78 10.56 15.83
C ARG A 104 -4.61 11.58 15.07
N ILE A 105 -5.30 12.44 15.80
CA ILE A 105 -5.94 13.64 15.25
C ILE A 105 -5.39 14.86 15.98
N ASP A 106 -4.83 15.80 15.21
CA ASP A 106 -4.16 17.00 15.73
C ASP A 106 -3.14 16.69 16.84
N GLY A 107 -2.36 15.64 16.61
CA GLY A 107 -1.34 15.17 17.55
C GLY A 107 -1.86 14.32 18.71
N GLN A 108 -3.17 14.30 18.97
CA GLN A 108 -3.77 13.54 20.06
C GLN A 108 -4.06 12.09 19.65
N PRO A 109 -3.60 11.08 20.42
CA PRO A 109 -3.98 9.69 20.20
C PRO A 109 -5.50 9.52 20.34
N ILE A 110 -6.12 8.86 19.37
CA ILE A 110 -7.50 8.41 19.56
C ILE A 110 -7.46 7.05 20.23
N ARG A 111 -7.55 7.05 21.56
CA ARG A 111 -7.86 5.82 22.29
C ARG A 111 -9.35 5.53 22.12
N MET A 112 -9.70 4.67 21.17
CA MET A 112 -11.01 3.99 21.09
C MET A 112 -12.28 4.87 21.16
N ALA A 113 -12.26 6.10 20.66
CA ALA A 113 -13.51 6.83 20.36
C ALA A 113 -14.21 6.31 19.08
N LEU A 114 -13.58 5.36 18.39
CA LEU A 114 -14.19 4.66 17.26
C LEU A 114 -15.00 3.48 17.81
N ASP A 115 -16.28 3.46 17.47
CA ASP A 115 -17.14 2.29 17.64
C ASP A 115 -16.45 1.06 17.03
N MET A 116 -16.08 0.10 17.89
CA MET A 116 -15.31 -1.07 17.50
C MET A 116 -16.10 -2.02 16.61
N ASN A 117 -17.44 -2.04 16.71
CA ASN A 117 -18.29 -2.82 15.82
C ASN A 117 -18.28 -2.19 14.43
N TRP A 118 -18.44 -0.86 14.35
CA TRP A 118 -18.28 -0.15 13.08
C TRP A 118 -16.89 -0.37 12.47
N TYR A 119 -15.83 -0.31 13.27
CA TYR A 119 -14.48 -0.54 12.77
C TYR A 119 -14.30 -1.95 12.20
N ARG A 120 -14.65 -2.99 12.98
CA ARG A 120 -14.44 -4.38 12.59
C ARG A 120 -15.34 -4.80 11.43
N ASP A 121 -16.62 -4.49 11.53
CA ASP A 121 -17.64 -5.10 10.66
C ASP A 121 -17.96 -4.22 9.45
N ILE A 122 -17.64 -2.91 9.51
CA ILE A 122 -17.97 -1.96 8.44
C ILE A 122 -16.72 -1.39 7.79
N MET A 123 -15.78 -0.81 8.55
CA MET A 123 -14.62 -0.13 7.95
C MET A 123 -13.72 -1.10 7.17
N ILE A 124 -13.41 -2.26 7.75
CA ILE A 124 -12.53 -3.26 7.10
C ILE A 124 -13.14 -3.72 5.78
N ASP A 125 -14.40 -4.14 5.79
CA ASP A 125 -15.12 -4.58 4.59
C ASP A 125 -15.23 -3.47 3.54
N GLN A 126 -15.61 -2.26 3.96
CA GLN A 126 -15.74 -1.13 3.03
C GLN A 126 -14.43 -0.76 2.32
N VAL A 127 -13.28 -0.88 3.00
CA VAL A 127 -11.98 -0.66 2.37
C VAL A 127 -11.66 -1.78 1.38
N GLN A 128 -11.85 -3.04 1.78
CA GLN A 128 -11.60 -4.22 0.94
C GLN A 128 -12.48 -4.22 -0.32
N GLN A 129 -13.75 -3.84 -0.20
CA GLN A 129 -14.73 -3.86 -1.29
C GLN A 129 -14.74 -2.58 -2.14
N ARG A 130 -13.95 -1.55 -1.78
CA ARG A 130 -14.05 -0.24 -2.44
C ARG A 130 -13.76 -0.30 -3.94
N GLY A 131 -12.85 -1.16 -4.38
CA GLY A 131 -12.57 -1.37 -5.81
C GLY A 131 -13.80 -1.85 -6.57
N THR A 132 -14.43 -2.92 -6.06
CA THR A 132 -15.66 -3.50 -6.60
C THR A 132 -16.80 -2.48 -6.62
N ALA A 133 -16.99 -1.74 -5.53
CA ALA A 133 -18.02 -0.70 -5.44
C ALA A 133 -17.83 0.41 -6.49
N VAL A 134 -16.60 0.84 -6.76
CA VAL A 134 -16.35 1.86 -7.80
C VAL A 134 -16.69 1.31 -9.19
N ILE A 135 -16.31 0.07 -9.49
CA ILE A 135 -16.62 -0.57 -10.78
C ILE A 135 -18.14 -0.71 -10.94
N SER A 136 -18.83 -1.20 -9.91
CA SER A 136 -20.29 -1.34 -9.91
C SER A 136 -21.00 0.00 -10.17
N CYS A 137 -20.57 1.08 -9.52
CA CYS A 137 -21.21 2.39 -9.70
C CYS A 137 -20.83 3.12 -10.99
N LYS A 138 -19.59 2.99 -11.47
CA LYS A 138 -19.06 3.79 -12.59
C LYS A 138 -18.90 3.03 -13.91
N GLY A 139 -19.05 1.71 -13.90
CA GLY A 139 -18.77 0.84 -15.05
C GLY A 139 -17.29 0.80 -15.45
N ARG A 140 -16.39 1.41 -14.67
CA ARG A 140 -14.96 1.50 -14.95
C ARG A 140 -14.13 1.43 -13.67
N THR A 141 -12.86 1.04 -13.82
CA THR A 141 -11.92 0.91 -12.71
C THR A 141 -11.62 2.26 -12.07
N SER A 142 -11.08 2.22 -10.85
CA SER A 142 -10.70 3.42 -10.09
C SER A 142 -9.36 4.01 -10.56
N SER A 143 -9.18 4.21 -11.86
CA SER A 143 -7.92 4.62 -12.48
C SER A 143 -7.40 5.96 -11.96
N SER A 144 -8.25 6.98 -11.86
CA SER A 144 -7.84 8.31 -11.37
C SER A 144 -7.36 8.29 -9.92
N SER A 145 -8.06 7.58 -9.02
CA SER A 145 -7.62 7.49 -7.62
C SER A 145 -6.39 6.60 -7.45
N ALA A 146 -6.23 5.57 -8.31
CA ALA A 146 -5.00 4.79 -8.35
C ALA A 146 -3.81 5.65 -8.80
N ALA A 147 -3.99 6.48 -9.84
CA ALA A 147 -2.97 7.42 -10.30
C ALA A 147 -2.57 8.42 -9.20
N GLN A 148 -3.54 8.97 -8.47
CA GLN A 148 -3.25 9.82 -7.32
C GLN A 148 -2.44 9.08 -6.24
N ALA A 149 -2.81 7.84 -5.93
CA ALA A 149 -2.07 7.03 -4.96
C ALA A 149 -0.62 6.73 -5.38
N ILE A 150 -0.37 6.57 -6.69
CA ILE A 150 0.99 6.43 -7.24
C ILE A 150 1.79 7.71 -7.01
N ILE A 151 1.21 8.87 -7.34
CA ILE A 151 1.85 10.17 -7.12
C ILE A 151 2.18 10.36 -5.64
N ASP A 152 1.21 10.10 -4.75
CA ASP A 152 1.40 10.26 -3.32
C ASP A 152 2.48 9.30 -2.77
N HIS A 153 2.49 8.04 -3.24
CA HIS A 153 3.49 7.04 -2.86
C HIS A 153 4.90 7.50 -3.24
N LEU A 154 5.11 7.87 -4.51
CA LEU A 154 6.42 8.28 -5.01
C LEU A 154 6.88 9.60 -4.39
N ARG A 155 5.96 10.56 -4.19
CA ARG A 155 6.25 11.83 -3.52
C ARG A 155 6.76 11.59 -2.11
N ASP A 156 6.03 10.82 -1.30
CA ASP A 156 6.41 10.61 0.10
C ASP A 156 7.67 9.74 0.21
N TRP A 157 7.89 8.81 -0.72
CA TRP A 157 9.13 8.04 -0.78
C TRP A 157 10.34 8.88 -1.18
N ARG A 158 10.15 9.91 -2.02
CA ARG A 158 11.22 10.77 -2.50
C ARG A 158 11.54 11.92 -1.55
N PHE A 159 10.51 12.57 -1.02
CA PHE A 159 10.62 13.83 -0.29
C PHE A 159 10.44 13.68 1.23
N GLY A 160 10.09 12.49 1.70
CA GLY A 160 9.78 12.24 3.10
C GLY A 160 8.29 12.34 3.40
N THR A 161 7.90 11.83 4.57
CA THR A 161 6.56 11.99 5.12
C THR A 161 6.50 13.22 6.03
N GLU A 162 5.30 13.72 6.30
CA GLU A 162 5.13 14.77 7.32
C GLU A 162 5.68 14.34 8.68
N GLU A 163 6.21 15.30 9.43
CA GLU A 163 6.73 15.03 10.77
C GLU A 163 5.66 14.41 11.68
N GLY A 164 6.05 13.36 12.40
CA GLY A 164 5.18 12.63 13.32
C GLY A 164 4.19 11.68 12.64
N ASP A 165 4.20 11.56 11.31
CA ASP A 165 3.32 10.70 10.52
C ASP A 165 4.07 9.60 9.75
N PHE A 166 3.33 8.62 9.25
CA PHE A 166 3.82 7.56 8.37
C PHE A 166 2.74 7.15 7.36
N VAL A 167 3.18 6.53 6.27
CA VAL A 167 2.28 6.03 5.22
C VAL A 167 2.44 4.53 5.02
N SER A 168 1.44 3.91 4.41
CA SER A 168 1.49 2.49 4.07
C SER A 168 2.17 2.26 2.73
N MET A 169 3.23 1.45 2.73
CA MET A 169 3.90 0.96 1.53
C MET A 169 4.03 -0.55 1.61
N GLY A 170 3.83 -1.25 0.48
CA GLY A 170 4.18 -2.67 0.40
C GLY A 170 5.69 -2.77 0.26
N VAL A 171 6.40 -3.25 1.28
CA VAL A 171 7.86 -3.36 1.26
C VAL A 171 8.29 -4.78 1.60
N LEU A 172 9.49 -5.17 1.16
CA LEU A 172 10.04 -6.49 1.46
C LEU A 172 10.35 -6.60 2.96
N SER A 173 9.64 -7.49 3.64
CA SER A 173 9.85 -7.85 5.04
C SER A 173 11.25 -8.42 5.26
N GLN A 174 11.95 -7.89 6.27
CA GLN A 174 13.25 -8.39 6.72
C GLN A 174 13.15 -9.43 7.85
N GLY A 175 11.93 -9.92 8.15
CA GLY A 175 11.72 -10.94 9.17
C GLY A 175 11.24 -10.41 10.52
N ASP A 176 11.12 -9.09 10.70
CA ASP A 176 10.79 -8.46 12.00
C ASP A 176 9.45 -8.91 12.60
N ARG A 177 8.52 -9.47 11.79
CA ARG A 177 7.20 -9.94 12.26
C ARG A 177 6.69 -11.25 11.64
N LYS A 178 7.39 -11.88 10.68
CA LYS A 178 7.10 -13.23 10.11
C LYS A 178 8.35 -13.86 9.45
N PRO A 179 8.52 -15.20 9.47
CA PRO A 179 9.74 -15.90 9.00
C PRO A 179 9.90 -16.06 7.48
N VAL A 180 9.11 -15.37 6.64
CA VAL A 180 9.18 -15.51 5.17
C VAL A 180 9.37 -14.13 4.54
N ALA A 181 10.29 -14.01 3.59
CA ALA A 181 10.44 -12.83 2.76
C ALA A 181 9.14 -12.59 1.97
N ASP A 182 8.42 -11.52 2.31
CA ASP A 182 7.14 -11.16 1.71
C ASP A 182 7.09 -9.65 1.49
N VAL A 183 6.38 -9.21 0.47
CA VAL A 183 6.06 -7.79 0.31
C VAL A 183 4.74 -7.57 1.02
N ALA A 184 4.77 -6.88 2.16
CA ALA A 184 3.57 -6.60 2.94
C ALA A 184 3.45 -5.11 3.20
N GLY A 185 2.21 -4.64 3.32
CA GLY A 185 1.93 -3.32 3.84
C GLY A 185 2.60 -3.16 5.20
N ALA A 186 3.48 -2.16 5.30
CA ALA A 186 4.14 -1.76 6.52
C ALA A 186 4.12 -0.24 6.63
N THR A 187 4.36 0.25 7.85
CA THR A 187 4.56 1.68 8.10
C THR A 187 5.94 2.09 7.64
N VAL A 188 6.01 3.10 6.77
CA VAL A 188 7.27 3.73 6.39
C VAL A 188 7.18 5.20 6.79
N GLY A 189 7.97 5.58 7.78
CA GLY A 189 8.32 6.98 8.01
C GLY A 189 9.47 7.31 7.08
N ALA A 190 9.21 8.04 6.01
CA ALA A 190 10.26 8.36 5.07
C ALA A 190 11.12 9.46 5.68
N ARG A 191 12.30 9.09 6.20
CA ARG A 191 13.39 10.05 6.32
C ARG A 191 13.90 10.32 4.90
N PRO A 192 14.08 11.58 4.48
CA PRO A 192 14.74 11.86 3.21
C PRO A 192 16.12 11.18 3.23
N LEU A 193 16.43 10.46 2.16
CA LEU A 193 17.79 9.97 1.88
C LEU A 193 18.66 11.15 1.46
#